data_AF-A0A3M1TNI8-F1
#
_entry.id   AF-A0A3M1TNI8-F1
#
_cell.length_a   1.000
_cell.length_b   1.000
_cell.length_c   1.000
_cell.angle_alpha   90.00
_cell.angle_beta   90.00
_cell.angle_gamma   90.00
#
_symmetry.space_group_name_H-M   'P 1'
#
loop_
_entity.id
_entity.type
_entity.pdbx_description
1 polymer ?
#
loop_
_entity_poly.entity_id
_entity_poly.type
_entity_poly.pdbx_seq_one_letter_code
_entity_poly.pdbx_strand_id
1 'polypeptide(L)'
;MTALPPEIAAAGFPLPTGYRALLSAGAGALPGWRLLAGEAFLAAYAAANARGAERLLLPFAHRSTDGALACFEALPGPPEAVEVLDPRGHARARARTFAAFLRGELRAVPAEATAADAPALCAPARG
;
A
#
# COMPACT_ATOMS: atom_id res chain seq x y z
N MET A 1 -3.94 -0.74 -14.61
CA MET A 1 -2.90 0.30 -14.45
C MET A 1 -3.11 0.96 -13.10
N THR A 2 -2.18 0.77 -12.16
CA THR A 2 -2.20 1.43 -10.86
C THR A 2 -1.52 2.79 -11.04
N ALA A 3 -2.30 3.82 -11.30
CA ALA A 3 -1.79 5.17 -11.47
C ALA A 3 -2.22 6.03 -10.27
N LEU A 4 -1.29 6.85 -9.76
CA LEU A 4 -1.65 7.96 -8.90
C LEU A 4 -2.65 8.85 -9.64
N PRO A 5 -3.67 9.39 -8.95
CA PRO A 5 -4.57 10.37 -9.58
C PRO A 5 -3.78 11.53 -10.20
N PRO A 6 -4.19 12.06 -11.37
CA PRO A 6 -3.47 13.10 -12.08
C PRO A 6 -3.20 14.34 -11.23
N GLU A 7 -4.12 14.71 -10.33
CA GLU A 7 -4.00 15.88 -9.47
C GLU A 7 -2.84 15.71 -8.47
N ILE A 8 -2.68 14.50 -7.95
CA ILE A 8 -1.63 14.14 -7.00
C ILE A 8 -0.29 14.01 -7.71
N ALA A 9 -0.28 13.45 -8.92
CA ALA A 9 0.90 13.40 -9.77
C ALA A 9 1.39 14.81 -10.14
N ALA A 10 0.47 15.72 -10.49
CA ALA A 10 0.77 17.11 -10.85
C ALA A 10 1.28 17.93 -9.66
N ALA A 11 0.88 17.60 -8.43
CA ALA A 11 1.38 18.25 -7.22
C ALA A 11 2.88 18.00 -6.95
N GLY A 12 3.51 17.04 -7.65
CA GLY A 12 4.95 16.83 -7.60
C GLY A 12 5.47 16.36 -6.24
N PHE A 13 4.62 15.70 -5.44
CA PHE A 13 5.02 15.21 -4.13
C PHE A 13 6.18 14.21 -4.24
N PRO A 14 7.15 14.27 -3.31
CA PRO A 14 8.22 13.29 -3.29
C PRO A 14 7.64 11.90 -2.96
N LEU A 15 7.95 10.92 -3.79
CA LEU A 15 7.56 9.52 -3.58
C LEU A 15 8.79 8.68 -3.24
N PRO A 16 8.69 7.62 -2.41
CA PRO A 16 9.80 6.70 -2.19
C PRO A 16 10.31 6.08 -3.47
N THR A 17 11.63 5.85 -3.52
CA THR A 17 12.25 5.24 -4.69
C THR A 17 11.69 3.84 -4.97
N GLY A 18 11.49 3.04 -3.91
CA GLY A 18 10.90 1.71 -4.05
C GLY A 18 9.45 1.72 -4.51
N TYR A 19 8.66 2.74 -4.11
CA TYR A 19 7.28 2.87 -4.57
C TYR A 19 7.21 3.28 -6.04
N ARG A 20 8.05 4.21 -6.50
CA ARG A 20 8.15 4.54 -7.93
C ARG A 20 8.49 3.33 -8.77
N ALA A 21 9.42 2.48 -8.31
CA ALA A 21 9.77 1.24 -9.01
C ALA A 21 8.58 0.28 -9.14
N LEU A 22 7.75 0.14 -8.09
CA LEU A 22 6.52 -0.67 -8.13
C LEU A 22 5.50 -0.13 -9.14
N LEU A 23 5.29 1.19 -9.17
CA LEU A 23 4.40 1.82 -10.14
C LEU A 23 4.89 1.58 -11.58
N SER A 24 6.19 1.76 -11.83
CA SER A 24 6.80 1.49 -13.14
C SER A 24 6.70 0.03 -13.56
N ALA A 25 6.74 -0.90 -12.60
CA ALA A 25 6.57 -2.33 -12.85
C ALA A 25 5.09 -2.74 -13.04
N GLY A 26 4.14 -1.82 -12.91
CA GLY A 26 2.71 -2.10 -13.04
C GLY A 26 2.14 -2.94 -11.90
N ALA A 27 2.79 -2.94 -10.73
CA ALA A 27 2.30 -3.68 -9.57
C ALA A 27 0.89 -3.18 -9.16
N GLY A 28 -0.01 -4.11 -8.83
CA GLY A 28 -1.35 -3.81 -8.31
C GLY A 28 -1.51 -4.15 -6.82
N ALA A 29 -0.57 -4.89 -6.24
CA ALA A 29 -0.64 -5.38 -4.88
C ALA A 29 0.77 -5.66 -4.33
N LEU A 30 0.84 -5.75 -3.01
CA LEU A 30 1.94 -6.28 -2.21
C LEU A 30 1.38 -7.43 -1.35
N PRO A 31 2.21 -8.31 -0.76
CA PRO A 31 1.72 -9.36 0.13
C PRO A 31 0.87 -8.78 1.27
N GLY A 32 -0.42 -9.12 1.31
CA GLY A 32 -1.37 -8.59 2.29
C GLY A 32 -1.92 -7.19 2.03
N TRP A 33 -1.46 -6.47 0.99
CA TRP A 33 -1.87 -5.10 0.70
C TRP A 33 -2.30 -4.92 -0.76
N ARG A 34 -3.41 -4.21 -0.96
CA ARG A 34 -3.84 -3.76 -2.28
C ARG A 34 -3.36 -2.33 -2.50
N LEU A 35 -2.71 -2.08 -3.64
CA LEU A 35 -2.30 -0.72 -3.98
C LEU A 35 -3.53 0.11 -4.38
N LEU A 36 -3.56 1.36 -3.92
CA LEU A 36 -4.65 2.30 -4.17
C LEU A 36 -4.42 3.04 -5.49
N ALA A 37 -5.50 3.29 -6.23
CA ALA A 37 -5.52 4.07 -7.47
C ALA A 37 -6.90 4.70 -7.67
N GLY A 38 -6.98 5.77 -8.47
CA GLY A 38 -8.23 6.45 -8.83
C GLY A 38 -9.06 6.86 -7.61
N GLU A 39 -10.37 6.61 -7.66
CA GLU A 39 -11.32 6.97 -6.60
C GLU A 39 -10.97 6.38 -5.22
N ALA A 40 -10.44 5.15 -5.18
CA ALA A 40 -10.04 4.51 -3.92
C ALA A 40 -8.87 5.25 -3.26
N PHE A 41 -7.95 5.78 -4.06
CA PHE A 41 -6.89 6.65 -3.57
C PHE A 41 -7.48 7.96 -3.02
N LEU A 42 -8.36 8.63 -3.78
CA LEU A 42 -8.92 9.93 -3.41
C LEU A 42 -9.72 9.85 -2.11
N ALA A 43 -10.55 8.81 -1.95
CA ALA A 43 -11.30 8.58 -0.72
C ALA A 43 -10.37 8.35 0.48
N ALA A 44 -9.32 7.52 0.33
CA ALA A 44 -8.34 7.30 1.39
C ALA A 44 -7.55 8.57 1.72
N TYR A 45 -7.19 9.36 0.71
CA TYR A 45 -6.47 10.62 0.87
C TYR A 45 -7.30 11.64 1.65
N ALA A 46 -8.58 11.79 1.31
CA ALA A 46 -9.51 12.65 2.05
C ALA A 46 -9.65 12.18 3.51
N ALA A 47 -9.80 10.88 3.74
CA ALA A 47 -9.92 10.32 5.09
C ALA A 47 -8.65 10.51 5.94
N ALA A 48 -7.47 10.26 5.37
CA ALA A 48 -6.19 10.38 6.06
C ALA A 48 -5.87 11.83 6.46
N ASN A 49 -6.33 12.81 5.69
CA ASN A 49 -6.02 14.24 5.90
C ASN A 49 -7.19 15.04 6.48
N ALA A 50 -8.33 14.41 6.80
CA ALA A 50 -9.52 15.09 7.33
C ALA A 50 -9.31 15.81 8.68
N ARG A 51 -8.25 15.47 9.42
CA ARG A 51 -8.04 15.91 10.81
C ARG A 51 -7.09 17.11 10.97
N GLY A 52 -6.51 17.65 9.88
CA GLY A 52 -5.72 18.87 9.93
C GLY A 52 -4.48 18.88 9.03
N ALA A 53 -3.97 20.09 8.75
CA ALA A 53 -2.95 20.37 7.74
C ALA A 53 -1.49 20.32 8.25
N GLU A 54 -1.24 19.89 9.48
CA GLU A 54 0.13 19.86 10.04
C GLU A 54 1.03 18.83 9.34
N ARG A 55 0.43 17.79 8.78
CA ARG A 55 1.11 16.72 8.03
C ARG A 55 0.26 16.38 6.81
N LEU A 56 0.92 16.12 5.69
CA LEU A 56 0.25 15.64 4.49
C LEU A 56 0.56 14.16 4.28
N LEU A 57 -0.46 13.31 4.38
CA LEU A 57 -0.34 11.87 4.22
C LEU A 57 -0.82 11.43 2.84
N LEU A 58 0.02 10.69 2.12
CA LEU A 58 -0.31 10.08 0.83
C LEU A 58 -0.54 8.58 1.02
N PRO A 59 -1.78 8.12 1.13
CA PRO A 59 -2.08 6.69 1.23
C PRO A 59 -1.78 6.00 -0.09
N PHE A 60 -1.01 4.91 -0.06
CA PHE A 60 -0.64 4.17 -1.26
C PHE A 60 -1.17 2.74 -1.29
N ALA A 61 -1.53 2.19 -0.13
CA ALA A 61 -2.05 0.83 -0.05
C ALA A 61 -3.06 0.67 1.09
N HIS A 62 -3.95 -0.31 0.92
CA HIS A 62 -4.96 -0.72 1.89
C HIS A 62 -4.80 -2.21 2.20
N ARG A 63 -4.89 -2.57 3.48
CA ARG A 63 -4.85 -3.97 3.94
C ARG A 63 -6.25 -4.50 4.17
N SER A 64 -6.64 -5.50 3.38
CA SER A 64 -8.02 -6.02 3.38
C SER A 64 -8.44 -6.72 4.68
N THR A 65 -7.48 -7.20 5.48
CA THR A 65 -7.78 -7.97 6.70
C THR A 65 -8.25 -7.11 7.86
N ASP A 66 -7.75 -5.88 7.99
CA ASP A 66 -8.06 -5.00 9.11
C ASP A 66 -8.40 -3.56 8.71
N GLY A 67 -8.46 -3.28 7.41
CA GLY A 67 -8.78 -1.96 6.88
C GLY A 67 -7.66 -0.93 7.05
N ALA A 68 -6.45 -1.35 7.42
CA ALA A 68 -5.34 -0.43 7.63
C ALA A 68 -4.89 0.25 6.33
N LEU A 69 -4.41 1.48 6.45
CA LEU A 69 -3.86 2.27 5.35
C LEU A 69 -2.37 2.47 5.52
N ALA A 70 -1.59 2.17 4.49
CA ALA A 70 -0.17 2.52 4.45
C ALA A 70 0.00 3.87 3.73
N CYS A 71 0.67 4.81 4.39
CA CYS A 71 0.80 6.19 3.95
C CYS A 71 2.27 6.63 3.91
N PHE A 72 2.60 7.47 2.93
CA PHE A 72 3.82 8.28 2.97
C PHE A 72 3.52 9.62 3.62
N GLU A 73 4.49 10.17 4.33
CA GLU A 73 4.44 11.57 4.76
C GLU A 73 5.06 12.42 3.65
N ALA A 74 4.23 13.18 2.93
CA ALA A 74 4.67 14.02 1.82
C ALA A 74 5.38 15.29 2.29
N LEU A 75 5.03 15.79 3.48
CA LEU A 75 5.63 16.96 4.14
C LEU A 75 5.51 16.82 5.67
N PRO A 76 6.50 17.28 6.46
CA PRO A 76 7.82 17.82 6.08
C PRO A 76 8.93 16.73 6.02
N GLY A 77 8.57 15.46 6.20
CA GLY A 77 9.53 14.35 6.37
C GLY A 77 10.12 13.80 5.06
N PRO A 78 11.19 13.00 5.13
CA PRO A 78 11.67 12.26 3.97
C PRO A 78 10.58 11.28 3.50
N PRO A 79 10.33 11.18 2.19
CA PRO A 79 9.21 10.41 1.65
C PRO A 79 9.30 8.92 2.01
N GLU A 80 10.52 8.43 2.31
CA GLU A 80 10.83 7.03 2.54
C GLU A 80 10.12 6.42 3.75
N ALA A 81 9.69 7.21 4.74
CA ALA A 81 8.98 6.66 5.88
C ALA A 81 7.56 6.21 5.50
N VAL A 82 7.16 5.05 6.00
CA VAL A 82 5.79 4.52 5.84
C VAL A 82 5.12 4.50 7.20
N GLU A 83 3.98 5.16 7.29
CA GLU A 83 3.10 5.12 8.46
C GLU A 83 1.89 4.23 8.15
N VAL A 84 1.56 3.33 9.07
CA VAL A 84 0.37 2.49 8.97
C VAL A 84 -0.69 3.06 9.90
N LEU A 85 -1.82 3.47 9.32
CA LEU A 85 -2.99 3.98 10.03
C LEU A 85 -4.03 2.87 10.19
N ASP A 86 -4.71 2.84 11.33
CA ASP A 86 -5.94 2.06 11.48
C ASP A 86 -7.13 2.72 10.72
N PRO A 87 -8.29 2.04 10.60
CA PRO A 87 -9.47 2.61 9.93
C PRO A 87 -10.01 3.90 10.56
N ARG A 88 -9.58 4.25 11.78
CA ARG A 88 -9.95 5.49 12.48
C ARG A 88 -8.91 6.60 12.24
N GLY A 89 -7.86 6.33 11.47
CA GLY A 89 -6.78 7.26 11.15
C GLY A 89 -5.73 7.37 12.25
N HIS A 90 -5.65 6.44 13.21
CA HIS A 90 -4.61 6.45 14.23
C HIS A 90 -3.37 5.69 13.76
N ALA A 91 -2.19 6.27 13.97
CA ALA A 91 -0.92 5.61 13.68
C ALA A 91 -0.74 4.36 14.55
N ARG A 92 -0.53 3.21 13.90
CA ARG A 92 -0.27 1.92 14.55
C ARG A 92 1.19 1.50 14.48
N ALA A 93 1.84 1.82 13.37
CA ALA A 93 3.23 1.46 13.13
C ALA A 93 3.89 2.48 12.21
N ARG A 94 5.22 2.59 12.33
CA ARG A 94 6.03 3.45 11.47
C ARG A 94 7.30 2.72 11.07
N ALA A 95 7.50 2.56 9.77
CA ALA A 95 8.75 2.11 9.19
C ALA A 95 9.58 3.33 8.76
N ARG A 96 10.88 3.31 9.03
CA ARG A 96 11.78 4.42 8.65
C ARG A 96 12.05 4.50 7.14
N THR A 97 11.85 3.39 6.42
CA THR A 97 12.02 3.32 4.96
C THR A 97 10.96 2.40 4.34
N PHE A 98 10.69 2.59 3.04
CA PHE A 98 9.79 1.74 2.28
C PHE A 98 10.28 0.28 2.25
N ALA A 99 11.60 0.08 2.12
CA ALA A 99 12.20 -1.24 2.19
C ALA A 99 12.11 -1.89 3.59
N ALA A 100 12.11 -1.10 4.67
CA ALA A 100 11.85 -1.62 6.01
C ALA A 100 10.38 -2.05 6.18
N PHE A 101 9.45 -1.27 5.63
CA PHE A 101 8.03 -1.64 5.57
C PHE A 101 7.83 -2.97 4.85
N LEU A 102 8.30 -3.10 3.61
CA LEU A 102 8.16 -4.34 2.83
C LEU A 102 8.75 -5.57 3.54
N ARG A 103 9.93 -5.43 4.17
CA ARG A 103 10.55 -6.52 4.93
C ARG A 103 9.74 -6.90 6.17
N GLY A 104 9.11 -5.93 6.84
CA GLY A 104 8.21 -6.17 7.97
C GLY A 104 6.99 -6.97 7.53
N GLU A 105 6.33 -6.55 6.46
CA GLU A 105 5.13 -7.24 5.95
C GLU A 105 5.46 -8.65 5.46
N LEU A 106 6.57 -8.85 4.73
CA LEU A 106 7.01 -10.18 4.28
C LEU A 106 7.30 -11.15 5.44
N ARG A 107 7.78 -10.65 6.59
CA ARG A 107 8.02 -11.47 7.79
C ARG A 107 6.75 -11.75 8.58
N ALA A 108 5.75 -10.88 8.46
CA ALA A 108 4.46 -11.00 9.13
C ALA A 108 3.52 -11.95 8.39
N VAL A 109 3.79 -12.28 7.12
CA VAL A 109 3.10 -13.37 6.41
C VAL A 109 3.51 -14.69 7.08
N PRO A 110 2.61 -15.41 7.77
CA PRO A 110 2.92 -16.75 8.25
C PRO A 110 3.28 -17.62 7.04
N ALA A 111 4.30 -18.48 7.18
CA ALA A 111 4.79 -19.37 6.11
C ALA A 111 3.73 -20.36 5.57
N GLU A 112 2.51 -20.34 6.09
CA GLU A 112 1.42 -21.25 5.75
C GLU A 112 0.52 -20.77 4.59
N ALA A 113 0.87 -19.69 3.89
CA ALA A 113 0.16 -19.26 2.67
C ALA A 113 0.65 -19.98 1.39
N THR A 114 1.33 -21.11 1.50
CA THR A 114 1.85 -21.92 0.39
C THR A 114 1.37 -23.38 0.45
N ALA A 115 0.05 -23.61 0.50
CA ALA A 115 -0.50 -24.96 0.28
C ALA A 115 -1.99 -25.03 -0.13
N ALA A 116 -2.72 -23.92 -0.31
CA ALA A 116 -4.19 -23.98 -0.45
C ALA A 116 -4.77 -23.51 -1.79
N ASP A 117 -3.96 -23.14 -2.79
CA ASP A 117 -4.49 -22.77 -4.12
C ASP A 117 -3.61 -23.31 -5.25
N ALA A 118 -3.38 -24.63 -5.24
CA ALA A 118 -3.07 -25.33 -6.47
C ALA A 118 -4.42 -25.64 -7.14
N PRO A 119 -4.77 -25.08 -8.31
CA PRO A 119 -5.91 -25.59 -9.05
C PRO A 119 -5.66 -27.06 -9.33
N ALA A 120 -6.60 -27.92 -8.92
CA ALA A 120 -6.62 -29.31 -9.31
C ALA A 120 -6.71 -29.36 -10.84
N LEU A 121 -5.56 -29.50 -11.50
CA LEU A 121 -5.48 -29.88 -12.90
C LEU A 121 -6.19 -31.22 -13.01
N CYS A 122 -7.39 -31.17 -13.60
CA CYS A 122 -8.19 -32.33 -13.94
C CYS A 122 -7.29 -33.40 -14.59
N ALA A 123 -7.21 -34.54 -13.94
CA ALA A 123 -6.67 -35.76 -14.53
C ALA A 123 -7.45 -36.09 -15.81
N PRO A 124 -6.81 -36.69 -16.83
CA PRO A 124 -7.48 -37.02 -18.07
C PRO A 124 -8.54 -38.11 -17.80
N ALA A 125 -9.78 -37.86 -18.22
CA ALA A 125 -10.78 -38.90 -18.32
C ALA A 125 -10.30 -39.95 -19.33
N ARG A 126 -9.95 -41.15 -18.85
CA ARG A 126 -9.84 -42.34 -19.69
C ARG A 126 -11.25 -42.91 -19.85
N GLY A 127 -11.73 -42.97 -21.07
CA GLY A 127 -12.97 -43.63 -21.49
C GLY A 127 -12.99 -43.72 -23.00
#